data_AF-A0A3N5VXZ8-F1
#
_entry.id   AF-A0A3N5VXZ8-F1
#
_cell.length_a   1.000
_cell.length_b   1.000
_cell.length_c   1.000
_cell.angle_alpha   90.00
_cell.angle_beta   90.00
_cell.angle_gamma   90.00
#
_symmetry.space_group_name_H-M   'P 1'
#
loop_
_entity.id
_entity.type
_entity.pdbx_description
1 polymer ?
#
loop_
_entity_poly.entity_id
_entity_poly.type
_entity_poly.pdbx_seq_one_letter_code
_entity_poly.pdbx_strand_id
1 'polypeptide(L)'
;MQHYEAVMSEMFQPLNLRKNNGQPENIGYVVGGSLKDSLRVRLTLSAQEVQEGSFVIINSGDWRFYGLVTNIELGATDPRFADEQSEVRLPAGLASLLHGQTLYTTLEVMPALMMEIGPDLSSPRYAEWRQAHAEDPRPIPIKTIPAHHALVHRAEAGDVAEIFGDPHKKGNFIIGYTREQNHPVCMDMEKFVQRSSGIFGATGTGKSFLTRMILAGLIQHDRSSILIFDMHNEY
;
A
#
# COMPACT_ATOMS: atom_id res chain seq x y z
N MET A 1 -44.57 10.73 23.97
CA MET A 1 -43.51 9.84 24.51
C MET A 1 -42.85 9.04 23.37
N GLN A 2 -43.61 8.35 22.51
CA GLN A 2 -43.07 7.65 21.32
C GLN A 2 -42.39 8.55 20.26
N HIS A 3 -42.78 9.82 20.13
CA HIS A 3 -42.14 10.76 19.20
C HIS A 3 -40.75 11.26 19.67
N TYR A 4 -40.44 11.15 20.97
CA TYR A 4 -39.15 11.61 21.51
C TYR A 4 -38.09 10.50 21.43
N GLU A 5 -38.50 9.23 21.51
CA GLU A 5 -37.62 8.07 21.32
C GLU A 5 -37.16 7.90 19.86
N ALA A 6 -38.01 8.24 18.89
CA ALA A 6 -37.65 8.16 17.47
C ALA A 6 -36.53 9.15 17.09
N VAL A 7 -36.55 10.37 17.65
CA VAL A 7 -35.53 11.40 17.38
C VAL A 7 -34.20 11.07 18.07
N MET A 8 -34.24 10.44 19.26
CA MET A 8 -33.02 10.01 19.96
C MET A 8 -32.37 8.77 19.33
N SER A 9 -33.16 7.91 18.65
CA SER A 9 -32.65 6.77 17.89
C SER A 9 -31.92 7.17 16.60
N GLU A 10 -32.24 8.33 16.01
CA GLU A 10 -31.52 8.87 14.84
C GLU A 10 -30.23 9.61 15.23
N MET A 11 -30.16 10.20 16.44
CA MET A 11 -28.97 10.90 16.92
C MET A 11 -27.82 9.99 17.40
N PHE A 12 -28.09 8.69 17.62
CA PHE A 12 -27.11 7.71 18.11
C PHE A 12 -26.89 6.53 17.15
N GLN A 13 -27.12 6.70 15.85
CA GLN A 13 -26.61 5.73 14.90
C GLN A 13 -25.08 5.84 14.85
N PRO A 14 -24.32 4.73 15.00
CA PRO A 14 -22.89 4.76 14.73
C PRO A 14 -22.71 5.30 13.32
N LEU A 15 -21.73 6.18 13.15
CA LEU A 15 -21.35 6.76 11.87
C LEU A 15 -20.94 5.59 10.96
N ASN A 16 -21.91 4.97 10.31
CA ASN A 16 -21.70 4.02 9.23
C ASN A 16 -21.04 4.85 8.13
N LEU A 17 -19.71 4.81 8.11
CA LEU A 17 -18.89 5.18 6.97
C LEU A 17 -19.46 4.40 5.79
N ARG A 18 -20.31 5.08 5.03
CA ARG A 18 -20.75 4.63 3.71
C ARG A 18 -19.47 4.27 2.98
N LYS A 19 -19.29 2.99 2.63
CA LYS A 19 -18.29 2.57 1.65
C LYS A 19 -18.57 3.41 0.41
N ASN A 20 -17.72 4.40 0.17
CA ASN A 20 -17.85 5.28 -0.96
C ASN A 20 -17.50 4.47 -2.21
N ASN A 21 -18.39 4.48 -3.19
CA ASN A 21 -18.20 3.85 -4.48
C ASN A 21 -16.93 4.39 -5.15
N GLY A 22 -15.93 3.52 -5.35
CA GLY A 22 -14.83 3.71 -6.31
C GLY A 22 -13.76 4.77 -5.97
N GLN A 23 -13.68 5.25 -4.73
CA GLN A 23 -12.55 6.08 -4.30
C GLN A 23 -11.59 5.27 -3.43
N PRO A 24 -10.27 5.34 -3.71
CA PRO A 24 -9.28 4.59 -2.97
C PRO A 24 -9.30 4.99 -1.50
N GLU A 25 -9.38 3.99 -0.62
CA GLU A 25 -9.58 4.19 0.81
C GLU A 25 -8.38 4.95 1.41
N ASN A 26 -8.64 6.20 1.82
CA ASN A 26 -7.65 7.04 2.48
C ASN A 26 -7.36 6.51 3.88
N ILE A 27 -6.10 6.18 4.14
CA ILE A 27 -5.65 5.64 5.43
C ILE A 27 -4.87 6.66 6.26
N GLY A 28 -4.41 7.76 5.66
CA GLY A 28 -3.60 8.74 6.37
C GLY A 28 -2.95 9.78 5.47
N TYR A 29 -1.97 10.49 6.00
CA TYR A 29 -1.24 11.53 5.28
C TYR A 29 0.23 11.60 5.70
N VAL A 30 1.08 12.04 4.77
CA VAL A 30 2.53 12.17 5.01
C VAL A 30 2.80 13.29 6.03
N VAL A 31 3.57 13.00 7.07
CA VAL A 31 3.99 13.97 8.10
C VAL A 31 5.50 14.23 8.11
N GLY A 32 6.28 13.42 7.39
CA GLY A 32 7.72 13.62 7.24
C GLY A 32 8.40 12.37 6.71
N GLY A 33 9.70 12.26 6.96
CA GLY A 33 10.54 11.15 6.51
C GLY A 33 11.60 11.57 5.50
N SER A 34 12.30 10.59 4.95
CA SER A 34 13.40 10.83 4.02
C SER A 34 13.38 9.81 2.89
N LEU A 35 14.11 10.10 1.80
CA LEU A 35 14.26 9.18 0.67
C LEU A 35 15.11 7.95 1.03
N LYS A 36 16.07 8.08 1.95
CA LYS A 36 17.01 7.01 2.30
C LYS A 36 16.48 6.06 3.36
N ASP A 37 15.57 6.56 4.18
CA ASP A 37 14.94 5.81 5.28
C ASP A 37 13.52 5.44 4.83
N SER A 38 12.52 5.84 5.63
CA SER A 38 11.11 5.67 5.34
C SER A 38 10.36 7.00 5.37
N LEU A 39 9.23 7.05 4.69
CA LEU A 39 8.22 8.09 4.86
C LEU A 39 7.43 7.81 6.13
N ARG A 40 7.11 8.88 6.87
CA ARG A 40 6.24 8.81 8.05
C ARG A 40 4.85 9.25 7.65
N VAL A 41 3.88 8.36 7.85
CA VAL A 41 2.47 8.60 7.53
C VAL A 41 1.67 8.58 8.81
N ARG A 42 0.92 9.64 9.11
CA ARG A 42 -0.01 9.65 10.25
C ARG A 42 -1.34 9.04 9.82
N LEU A 43 -1.79 8.02 10.55
CA LEU A 43 -3.06 7.35 10.28
C LEU A 43 -4.25 8.24 10.64
N THR A 44 -5.30 8.13 9.84
CA THR A 44 -6.64 8.69 10.13
C THR A 44 -7.65 7.62 10.51
N LEU A 45 -7.30 6.35 10.33
CA LEU A 45 -8.09 5.17 10.69
C LEU A 45 -7.48 4.45 11.88
N SER A 46 -8.15 3.42 12.41
CA SER A 46 -7.60 2.61 13.49
C SER A 46 -6.35 1.86 13.02
N ALA A 47 -5.35 1.75 13.89
CA ALA A 47 -4.15 0.94 13.64
C ALA A 47 -4.48 -0.53 13.32
N GLN A 48 -5.62 -1.04 13.83
CA GLN A 48 -6.09 -2.41 13.59
C GLN A 48 -6.58 -2.64 12.15
N GLU A 49 -6.84 -1.57 11.42
CA GLU A 49 -7.29 -1.67 10.04
C GLU A 49 -6.10 -1.83 9.09
N VAL A 50 -4.88 -1.44 9.46
CA VAL A 50 -3.70 -1.47 8.59
C VAL A 50 -2.72 -2.56 9.03
N GLN A 51 -2.08 -3.23 8.07
CA GLN A 51 -1.12 -4.29 8.32
C GLN A 51 0.30 -3.95 7.83
N GLU A 52 1.29 -4.60 8.42
CA GLU A 52 2.65 -4.62 7.87
C GLU A 52 2.68 -5.41 6.56
N GLY A 53 3.42 -4.91 5.57
CA GLY A 53 3.49 -5.49 4.23
C GLY A 53 2.39 -5.02 3.29
N SER A 54 1.53 -4.10 3.73
CA SER A 54 0.53 -3.45 2.89
C SER A 54 1.16 -2.54 1.86
N PHE A 55 0.67 -2.61 0.63
CA PHE A 55 1.04 -1.68 -0.43
C PHE A 55 0.19 -0.42 -0.33
N VAL A 56 0.84 0.74 -0.42
CA VAL A 56 0.19 2.05 -0.32
C VAL A 56 0.60 2.95 -1.47
N ILE A 57 -0.31 3.86 -1.83
CA ILE A 57 -0.16 4.84 -2.89
C ILE A 57 -0.22 6.23 -2.29
N ILE A 58 0.67 7.10 -2.73
CA ILE A 58 0.74 8.49 -2.30
C ILE A 58 0.68 9.37 -3.53
N ASN A 59 -0.39 10.15 -3.68
CA ASN A 59 -0.51 11.12 -4.78
C ASN A 59 -0.09 12.51 -4.27
N SER A 60 0.83 13.16 -4.98
CA SER A 60 1.37 14.47 -4.60
C SER A 60 1.65 15.29 -5.86
N GLY A 61 0.68 16.14 -6.23
CA GLY A 61 0.70 16.88 -7.49
C GLY A 61 0.54 15.92 -8.67
N ASP A 62 1.35 16.10 -9.71
CA ASP A 62 1.34 15.29 -10.93
C ASP A 62 2.08 13.94 -10.76
N TRP A 63 2.50 13.62 -9.52
CA TRP A 63 3.30 12.43 -9.19
C TRP A 63 2.54 11.47 -8.28
N ARG A 64 2.73 10.19 -8.56
CA ARG A 64 2.31 9.06 -7.73
C ARG A 64 3.54 8.34 -7.19
N PHE A 65 3.50 7.98 -5.91
CA PHE A 65 4.52 7.20 -5.24
C PHE A 65 3.95 5.88 -4.74
N TYR A 66 4.73 4.81 -4.84
CA TYR A 66 4.37 3.48 -4.39
C TYR A 66 5.27 3.09 -3.21
N GLY A 67 4.63 2.68 -2.12
CA GLY A 67 5.31 2.34 -0.88
C GLY A 67 4.83 1.02 -0.29
N LEU A 68 5.66 0.47 0.58
CA LEU A 68 5.38 -0.70 1.39
C LEU A 68 5.37 -0.28 2.87
N VAL A 69 4.32 -0.62 3.60
CA VAL A 69 4.29 -0.42 5.05
C VAL A 69 5.26 -1.42 5.70
N THR A 70 6.29 -0.91 6.37
CA THR A 70 7.32 -1.73 7.03
C THR A 70 7.16 -1.77 8.55
N ASN A 71 6.48 -0.79 9.13
CA ASN A 71 6.31 -0.70 10.58
C ASN A 71 5.06 0.15 10.94
N ILE A 72 4.50 -0.11 12.11
CA ILE A 72 3.38 0.64 12.70
C ILE A 72 3.81 1.08 14.10
N GLU A 73 3.82 2.39 14.34
CA GLU A 73 4.33 3.00 15.57
C GLU A 73 3.23 3.79 16.29
N LEU A 74 3.17 3.63 17.61
CA LEU A 74 2.40 4.52 18.47
C LEU A 74 3.24 5.76 18.79
N GLY A 75 2.64 6.93 18.60
CA GLY A 75 3.27 8.21 18.86
C GLY A 75 2.42 9.06 19.80
N ALA A 76 3.10 9.97 20.49
CA ALA A 76 2.45 10.99 21.30
C ALA A 76 3.09 12.36 21.05
N THR A 77 2.30 13.43 21.14
CA THR A 77 2.82 14.80 21.06
C THR A 77 3.69 15.15 22.26
N ASP A 78 3.37 14.58 23.43
CA ASP A 78 4.20 14.56 24.63
C ASP A 78 4.20 13.13 25.18
N PRO A 79 5.37 12.51 25.42
CA PRO A 79 5.48 11.15 25.95
C PRO A 79 4.69 10.90 27.25
N ARG A 80 4.45 11.95 28.05
CA ARG A 80 3.69 11.83 29.30
C ARG A 80 2.24 11.41 29.06
N PHE A 81 1.64 11.78 27.93
CA PHE A 81 0.28 11.35 27.59
C PHE A 81 0.19 9.86 27.23
N ALA A 82 1.30 9.25 26.80
CA ALA A 82 1.34 7.82 26.54
C ALA A 82 1.50 7.00 27.83
N ASP A 83 2.20 7.54 28.82
CA ASP A 83 2.50 6.86 30.09
C ASP A 83 1.38 7.09 31.13
N GLU A 84 0.87 8.33 31.24
CA GLU A 84 -0.19 8.67 32.18
C GLU A 84 -1.57 8.32 31.61
N GLN A 85 -2.33 7.46 32.30
CA GLN A 85 -3.76 7.21 32.03
C GLN A 85 -4.61 8.43 32.41
N SER A 86 -4.43 9.51 31.64
CA SER A 86 -5.07 10.82 31.83
C SER A 86 -6.61 10.72 31.77
N GLU A 87 -7.14 9.70 31.10
CA GLU A 87 -8.56 9.38 30.99
C GLU A 87 -9.23 9.07 32.35
N VAL A 88 -8.48 8.57 33.34
CA VAL A 88 -9.02 8.30 34.68
C VAL A 88 -9.06 9.57 35.54
N ARG A 89 -8.27 10.60 35.18
CA ARG A 89 -8.12 11.83 35.96
C ARG A 89 -8.94 12.99 35.43
N LEU A 90 -9.40 12.92 34.19
CA LEU A 90 -10.12 14.01 33.53
C LEU A 90 -11.59 13.63 33.28
N PRO A 91 -12.51 14.60 33.30
CA PRO A 91 -13.87 14.38 32.83
C PRO A 91 -13.88 13.82 31.40
N ALA A 92 -14.77 12.87 31.11
CA ALA A 92 -14.78 12.10 29.86
C ALA A 92 -14.74 12.96 28.58
N GLY A 93 -15.41 14.12 28.59
CA GLY A 93 -15.41 15.05 27.45
C GLY A 93 -14.07 15.76 27.19
N LEU A 94 -13.25 15.96 28.23
CA LEU A 94 -11.91 16.54 28.08
C LEU A 94 -10.89 15.45 27.72
N ALA A 95 -11.05 14.25 28.29
CA ALA A 95 -10.24 13.10 27.95
C ALA A 95 -10.35 12.73 26.46
N SER A 96 -11.56 12.74 25.89
CA SER A 96 -11.78 12.43 24.47
C SER A 96 -11.18 13.48 23.52
N LEU A 97 -11.24 14.76 23.88
CA LEU A 97 -10.61 15.85 23.11
C LEU A 97 -9.08 15.76 23.14
N LEU A 98 -8.50 15.37 24.28
CA LEU A 98 -7.07 15.18 24.42
C LEU A 98 -6.58 13.96 23.65
N HIS A 99 -7.29 12.83 23.75
CA HIS A 99 -6.89 11.57 23.10
C HIS A 99 -6.65 11.75 21.59
N GLY A 100 -7.53 12.48 20.89
CA GLY A 100 -7.42 12.72 19.45
C GLY A 100 -6.32 13.71 19.04
N GLN A 101 -5.76 14.49 19.98
CA GLN A 101 -4.69 15.46 19.70
C GLN A 101 -3.33 15.04 20.26
N THR A 102 -3.30 14.19 21.29
CA THR A 102 -2.07 13.83 21.99
C THR A 102 -1.53 12.47 21.62
N LEU A 103 -2.38 11.50 21.27
CA LEU A 103 -2.00 10.16 20.87
C LEU A 103 -2.32 9.95 19.40
N TYR A 104 -1.40 9.35 18.66
CA TYR A 104 -1.57 9.07 17.25
C TYR A 104 -0.82 7.81 16.85
N THR A 105 -1.18 7.24 15.70
CA THR A 105 -0.44 6.14 15.09
C THR A 105 0.24 6.63 13.83
N THR A 106 1.50 6.24 13.64
CA THR A 106 2.27 6.50 12.43
C THR A 106 2.68 5.20 11.77
N LEU A 107 2.67 5.17 10.43
CA LEU A 107 3.30 4.12 9.65
C LEU A 107 4.69 4.58 9.23
N GLU A 108 5.63 3.64 9.23
CA GLU A 108 6.82 3.74 8.38
C GLU A 108 6.52 3.09 7.04
N VAL A 109 6.62 3.90 5.99
CA VAL A 109 6.39 3.47 4.61
C VAL A 109 7.71 3.56 3.87
N MET A 110 8.23 2.42 3.42
CA MET A 110 9.39 2.37 2.55
C MET A 110 8.96 2.69 1.11
N PRO A 111 9.33 3.86 0.56
CA PRO A 111 8.95 4.18 -0.81
C PRO A 111 9.92 3.51 -1.79
N ALA A 112 9.40 2.89 -2.84
CA ALA A 112 10.23 2.17 -3.82
C ALA A 112 10.20 2.82 -5.20
N LEU A 113 9.00 3.21 -5.66
CA LEU A 113 8.78 3.67 -7.02
C LEU A 113 8.03 5.01 -7.03
N MET A 114 8.22 5.76 -8.11
CA MET A 114 7.43 6.95 -8.43
C MET A 114 7.07 6.95 -9.92
N MET A 115 5.98 7.64 -10.25
CA MET A 115 5.49 7.74 -11.63
C MET A 115 4.80 9.10 -11.85
N GLU A 116 5.06 9.72 -12.99
CA GLU A 116 4.39 10.95 -13.38
C GLU A 116 3.04 10.60 -14.01
N ILE A 117 1.96 10.77 -13.26
CA ILE A 117 0.59 10.49 -13.72
C ILE A 117 -0.04 11.70 -14.43
N GLY A 118 0.61 12.86 -14.34
CA GLY A 118 0.08 14.10 -14.86
C GLY A 118 -0.99 14.70 -13.95
N PRO A 119 -1.60 15.81 -14.37
CA PRO A 119 -2.67 16.44 -13.62
C PRO A 119 -3.92 15.57 -13.60
N ASP A 120 -4.87 15.90 -12.72
CA ASP A 120 -6.16 15.23 -12.65
C ASP A 120 -6.86 15.13 -14.02
N LEU A 121 -7.53 14.01 -14.29
CA LEU A 121 -8.22 13.75 -15.57
C LEU A 121 -9.25 14.81 -15.93
N SER A 122 -9.88 15.44 -14.93
CA SER A 122 -10.84 16.54 -15.10
C SER A 122 -10.19 17.91 -15.30
N SER A 123 -8.87 18.00 -15.12
CA SER A 123 -8.13 19.25 -15.28
C SER A 123 -8.01 19.62 -16.76
N PRO A 124 -8.24 20.90 -17.13
CA PRO A 124 -7.97 21.41 -18.47
C PRO A 124 -6.52 21.18 -18.94
N ARG A 125 -5.56 21.09 -18.00
CA ARG A 125 -4.14 20.81 -18.28
C ARG A 125 -3.87 19.38 -18.73
N TYR A 126 -4.79 18.43 -18.50
CA TYR A 126 -4.56 17.02 -18.83
C TYR A 126 -4.41 16.79 -20.34
N ALA A 127 -5.21 17.48 -21.15
CA ALA A 127 -5.15 17.35 -22.60
C ALA A 127 -3.78 17.78 -23.15
N GLU A 128 -3.24 18.89 -22.67
CA GLU A 128 -1.91 19.38 -23.04
C GLU A 128 -0.81 18.44 -22.56
N TRP A 129 -0.91 17.96 -21.31
CA TRP A 129 0.06 17.01 -20.76
C TRP A 129 0.09 15.69 -21.55
N ARG A 130 -1.07 15.14 -21.93
CA ARG A 130 -1.17 13.92 -22.75
C ARG A 130 -0.61 14.08 -24.16
N GLN A 131 -0.72 15.26 -24.76
CA GLN A 131 -0.10 15.52 -26.07
C GLN A 131 1.43 15.53 -25.97
N ALA A 132 1.98 16.04 -24.87
CA ALA A 132 3.42 16.05 -24.63
C ALA A 132 3.97 14.66 -24.22
N HIS A 133 3.13 13.79 -23.65
CA HIS A 133 3.48 12.45 -23.18
C HIS A 133 2.79 11.37 -24.02
N ALA A 134 3.39 11.09 -25.19
CA ALA A 134 2.85 10.13 -26.15
C ALA A 134 2.92 8.67 -25.65
N GLU A 135 3.91 8.34 -24.83
CA GLU A 135 4.02 7.04 -24.18
C GLU A 135 3.36 7.09 -22.80
N ASP A 136 2.70 5.99 -22.43
CA ASP A 136 2.16 5.87 -21.08
C ASP A 136 3.30 5.85 -20.04
N PRO A 137 3.15 6.60 -18.94
CA PRO A 137 4.18 6.68 -17.92
C PRO A 137 4.45 5.32 -17.31
N ARG A 138 5.70 5.10 -16.87
CA ARG A 138 6.12 3.85 -16.24
C ARG A 138 6.69 4.14 -14.86
N PRO A 139 6.47 3.26 -13.87
CA PRO A 139 7.11 3.38 -12.59
C PRO A 139 8.64 3.37 -12.73
N ILE A 140 9.29 4.33 -12.09
CA ILE A 140 10.74 4.43 -11.98
C ILE A 140 11.16 4.37 -10.51
N PRO A 141 12.41 3.99 -10.19
CA PRO A 141 12.94 4.14 -8.85
C PRO A 141 12.73 5.55 -8.33
N ILE A 142 12.36 5.66 -7.05
CA ILE A 142 12.08 6.95 -6.43
C ILE A 142 13.33 7.85 -6.43
N LYS A 143 13.12 9.13 -6.77
CA LYS A 143 14.18 10.17 -6.86
C LYS A 143 13.88 11.43 -6.04
N THR A 144 12.67 11.53 -5.52
CA THR A 144 12.18 12.66 -4.70
C THR A 144 11.15 12.13 -3.71
N ILE A 145 10.63 12.98 -2.84
CA ILE A 145 9.63 12.61 -1.84
C ILE A 145 8.29 13.34 -2.08
N PRO A 146 7.16 12.76 -1.64
CA PRO A 146 5.88 13.46 -1.66
C PRO A 146 5.89 14.67 -0.71
N ALA A 147 5.00 15.61 -0.97
CA ALA A 147 4.81 16.77 -0.10
C ALA A 147 4.25 16.37 1.27
N HIS A 148 4.44 17.23 2.27
CA HIS A 148 3.73 17.12 3.53
C HIS A 148 2.22 17.14 3.29
N HIS A 149 1.50 16.36 4.08
CA HIS A 149 0.06 16.16 4.03
C HIS A 149 -0.46 15.54 2.72
N ALA A 150 0.42 15.04 1.84
CA ALA A 150 -0.01 14.20 0.73
C ALA A 150 -0.80 13.00 1.27
N LEU A 151 -1.96 12.75 0.68
CA LEU A 151 -2.85 11.66 1.11
C LEU A 151 -2.26 10.32 0.74
N VAL A 152 -2.46 9.36 1.64
CA VAL A 152 -1.99 7.99 1.51
C VAL A 152 -3.19 7.07 1.44
N HIS A 153 -3.23 6.25 0.39
CA HIS A 153 -4.31 5.31 0.14
C HIS A 153 -3.80 3.88 0.15
N ARG A 154 -4.66 2.91 0.47
CA ARG A 154 -4.37 1.51 0.17
C ARG A 154 -4.24 1.33 -1.34
N ALA A 155 -3.26 0.56 -1.77
CA ALA A 155 -3.15 0.17 -3.17
C ALA A 155 -4.34 -0.71 -3.57
N GLU A 156 -4.92 -0.43 -4.73
CA GLU A 156 -5.95 -1.26 -5.35
C GLU A 156 -5.33 -2.27 -6.32
N ALA A 157 -6.14 -3.19 -6.83
CA ALA A 157 -5.68 -4.22 -7.77
C ALA A 157 -5.04 -3.61 -9.03
N GLY A 158 -5.56 -2.47 -9.50
CA GLY A 158 -4.99 -1.73 -10.64
C GLY A 158 -3.59 -1.20 -10.35
N ASP A 159 -3.36 -0.64 -9.16
CA ASP A 159 -2.05 -0.11 -8.78
C ASP A 159 -1.01 -1.23 -8.61
N VAL A 160 -1.43 -2.40 -8.08
CA VAL A 160 -0.56 -3.59 -8.00
C VAL A 160 -0.23 -4.12 -9.39
N ALA A 161 -1.22 -4.19 -10.29
CA ALA A 161 -1.04 -4.62 -11.67
C ALA A 161 -0.16 -3.66 -12.50
N GLU A 162 -0.12 -2.38 -12.14
CA GLU A 162 0.75 -1.39 -12.77
C GLU A 162 2.24 -1.65 -12.49
N ILE A 163 2.56 -2.19 -11.31
CA ILE A 163 3.93 -2.57 -10.93
C ILE A 163 4.27 -3.98 -11.39
N PHE A 164 3.43 -4.95 -11.05
CA PHE A 164 3.73 -6.38 -11.20
C PHE A 164 3.19 -6.99 -12.50
N GLY A 165 2.31 -6.27 -13.22
CA GLY A 165 1.69 -6.69 -14.46
C GLY A 165 0.27 -7.22 -14.28
N ASP A 166 -0.57 -6.98 -15.28
CA ASP A 166 -1.95 -7.47 -15.36
C ASP A 166 -1.99 -9.01 -15.39
N PRO A 167 -2.69 -9.69 -14.46
CA PRO A 167 -2.83 -11.16 -14.44
C PRO A 167 -3.53 -11.73 -15.68
N HIS A 168 -4.32 -10.92 -16.40
CA HIS A 168 -5.00 -11.34 -17.62
C HIS A 168 -4.14 -11.21 -18.88
N LYS A 169 -2.99 -10.54 -18.78
CA LYS A 169 -2.06 -10.36 -19.90
C LYS A 169 -1.25 -11.62 -20.13
N LYS A 170 -1.24 -12.09 -21.38
CA LYS A 170 -0.40 -13.22 -21.79
C LYS A 170 1.08 -12.96 -21.48
N GLY A 171 1.75 -13.96 -20.92
CA GLY A 171 3.16 -13.89 -20.48
C GLY A 171 3.31 -13.58 -18.99
N ASN A 172 2.31 -12.97 -18.35
CA ASN A 172 2.31 -12.79 -16.91
C ASN A 172 1.83 -14.07 -16.21
N PHE A 173 2.51 -14.45 -15.14
CA PHE A 173 2.17 -15.60 -14.30
C PHE A 173 2.09 -15.16 -12.83
N ILE A 174 1.03 -15.56 -12.14
CA ILE A 174 0.79 -15.18 -10.75
C ILE A 174 1.70 -16.02 -9.84
N ILE A 175 2.62 -15.36 -9.14
CA ILE A 175 3.54 -16.01 -8.20
C ILE A 175 3.06 -15.93 -6.74
N GLY A 176 2.03 -15.13 -6.47
CA GLY A 176 1.48 -14.95 -5.13
C GLY A 176 0.45 -13.84 -5.08
N TYR A 177 0.07 -13.47 -3.86
CA TYR A 177 -0.91 -12.42 -3.59
C TYR A 177 -0.39 -11.50 -2.48
N THR A 178 -0.77 -10.22 -2.54
CA THR A 178 -0.50 -9.26 -1.46
C THR A 178 -1.18 -9.71 -0.17
N ARG A 179 -0.52 -9.60 0.99
CA ARG A 179 -1.01 -10.14 2.27
C ARG A 179 -2.35 -9.56 2.71
N GLU A 180 -2.49 -8.24 2.66
CA GLU A 180 -3.68 -7.55 3.16
C GLU A 180 -4.80 -7.53 2.10
N GLN A 181 -4.48 -7.09 0.88
CA GLN A 181 -5.51 -6.83 -0.13
C GLN A 181 -5.86 -8.04 -1.02
N ASN A 182 -5.12 -9.14 -0.90
CA ASN A 182 -5.25 -10.33 -1.75
C ASN A 182 -5.21 -10.01 -3.26
N HIS A 183 -4.40 -9.03 -3.67
CA HIS A 183 -4.19 -8.65 -5.06
C HIS A 183 -3.13 -9.53 -5.70
N PRO A 184 -3.32 -9.97 -6.96
CA PRO A 184 -2.38 -10.86 -7.63
C PRO A 184 -1.05 -10.16 -7.89
N VAL A 185 0.03 -10.85 -7.54
CA VAL A 185 1.41 -10.44 -7.86
C VAL A 185 1.89 -11.30 -9.01
N CYS A 186 2.11 -10.65 -10.15
CA CYS A 186 2.52 -11.32 -11.38
C CYS A 186 4.03 -11.20 -11.61
N MET A 187 4.55 -12.12 -12.41
CA MET A 187 5.89 -12.06 -12.97
C MET A 187 5.80 -12.29 -14.49
N ASP A 188 6.45 -11.42 -15.26
CA ASP A 188 6.56 -11.51 -16.71
C ASP A 188 7.54 -12.63 -17.08
N MET A 189 7.01 -13.80 -17.46
CA MET A 189 7.80 -14.99 -17.76
C MET A 189 8.68 -14.81 -18.99
N GLU A 190 8.25 -14.01 -19.97
CA GLU A 190 9.02 -13.74 -21.18
C GLU A 190 10.25 -12.89 -20.88
N LYS A 191 10.13 -11.88 -20.00
CA LYS A 191 11.30 -11.12 -19.55
C LYS A 191 12.15 -11.89 -18.57
N PHE A 192 11.55 -12.70 -17.71
CA PHE A 192 12.27 -13.47 -16.69
C PHE A 192 13.33 -14.38 -17.31
N VAL A 193 13.02 -15.05 -18.42
CA VAL A 193 13.97 -15.95 -19.11
C VAL A 193 15.10 -15.23 -19.86
N GLN A 194 15.02 -13.90 -20.04
CA GLN A 194 16.04 -13.13 -20.77
C GLN A 194 17.27 -12.80 -19.93
N ARG A 195 17.22 -13.02 -18.60
CA ARG A 195 18.31 -12.68 -17.67
C ARG A 195 18.47 -13.77 -16.62
N SER A 196 19.71 -13.94 -16.16
CA SER A 196 19.98 -14.82 -15.02
C SER A 196 19.29 -14.28 -13.77
N SER A 197 18.64 -15.18 -13.03
CA SER A 197 17.94 -14.88 -11.78
C SER A 197 18.49 -15.75 -10.64
N GLY A 198 18.46 -15.23 -9.42
CA GLY A 198 18.89 -15.96 -8.22
C GLY A 198 17.84 -15.85 -7.12
N ILE A 199 17.54 -16.98 -6.46
CA ILE A 199 16.61 -17.06 -5.34
C ILE A 199 17.40 -17.28 -4.06
N PHE A 200 17.35 -16.31 -3.14
CA PHE A 200 18.11 -16.31 -1.89
C PHE A 200 17.17 -16.30 -0.69
N GLY A 201 17.62 -16.88 0.42
CA GLY A 201 16.85 -16.94 1.66
C GLY A 201 17.47 -17.91 2.68
N ALA A 202 17.17 -17.71 3.95
CA ALA A 202 17.61 -18.63 5.01
C ALA A 202 16.94 -20.01 4.86
N THR A 203 17.45 -21.01 5.57
CA THR A 203 16.83 -22.35 5.59
C THR A 203 15.40 -22.26 6.12
N GLY A 204 14.45 -22.91 5.44
CA GLY A 204 13.03 -22.88 5.83
C GLY A 204 12.21 -21.68 5.34
N THR A 205 12.80 -20.70 4.65
CA THR A 205 12.06 -19.51 4.17
C THR A 205 11.30 -19.72 2.85
N GLY A 206 11.09 -20.98 2.42
CA GLY A 206 10.31 -21.29 1.22
C GLY A 206 11.05 -21.15 -0.12
N LYS A 207 12.39 -21.16 -0.15
CA LYS A 207 13.17 -21.09 -1.42
C LYS A 207 12.71 -22.14 -2.43
N SER A 208 12.71 -23.42 -2.06
CA SER A 208 12.32 -24.51 -2.96
C SER A 208 10.86 -24.42 -3.39
N PHE A 209 9.98 -23.92 -2.52
CA PHE A 209 8.59 -23.65 -2.85
C PHE A 209 8.45 -22.56 -3.92
N LEU A 210 9.12 -21.41 -3.75
CA LEU A 210 9.14 -20.34 -4.75
C LEU A 210 9.75 -20.82 -6.08
N THR A 211 10.85 -21.57 -6.03
CA THR A 211 11.46 -22.16 -7.22
C THR A 211 10.47 -23.07 -7.96
N ARG A 212 9.77 -23.98 -7.26
CA ARG A 212 8.74 -24.83 -7.88
C ARG A 212 7.62 -24.02 -8.53
N MET A 213 7.16 -22.94 -7.89
CA MET A 213 6.15 -22.06 -8.48
C MET A 213 6.64 -21.41 -9.77
N ILE A 214 7.86 -20.89 -9.78
CA ILE A 214 8.45 -20.27 -10.97
C ILE A 214 8.64 -21.33 -12.08
N LEU A 215 9.12 -22.53 -11.74
CA LEU A 215 9.25 -23.64 -12.68
C LEU A 215 7.89 -24.02 -13.30
N ALA A 216 6.83 -24.10 -12.50
CA ALA A 216 5.48 -24.33 -12.99
C ALA A 216 5.03 -23.22 -13.97
N GLY A 217 5.34 -21.96 -13.66
CA GLY A 217 5.08 -20.83 -14.56
C GLY A 217 5.84 -20.93 -15.88
N LEU A 218 7.09 -21.35 -15.86
CA LEU A 218 7.89 -21.56 -17.08
C LEU A 218 7.36 -22.71 -17.94
N ILE A 219 6.97 -23.83 -17.32
CA ILE A 219 6.34 -24.98 -18.01
C ILE A 219 5.02 -24.54 -18.65
N GLN A 220 4.17 -23.83 -17.90
CA GLN A 220 2.90 -23.32 -18.42
C GLN A 220 3.09 -22.32 -19.57
N HIS A 221 4.14 -21.51 -19.50
CA HIS A 221 4.44 -20.53 -20.54
C HIS A 221 4.92 -21.18 -21.85
N ASP A 222 5.54 -22.37 -21.78
CA ASP A 222 5.95 -23.21 -22.92
C ASP A 222 6.78 -22.46 -23.99
N ARG A 223 7.80 -21.71 -23.52
CA ARG A 223 8.74 -20.97 -24.38
C ARG A 223 10.21 -21.22 -24.08
N SER A 224 10.51 -22.09 -23.12
CA SER A 224 11.87 -22.37 -22.64
C SER A 224 12.02 -23.82 -22.22
N SER A 225 13.19 -24.41 -22.48
CA SER A 225 13.56 -25.71 -21.93
C SER A 225 14.14 -25.55 -20.52
N ILE A 226 13.75 -26.44 -19.61
CA ILE A 226 14.21 -26.41 -18.21
C ILE A 226 15.14 -27.60 -17.96
N LEU A 227 16.37 -27.32 -17.49
CA LEU A 227 17.30 -28.32 -16.99
C LEU A 227 17.53 -28.08 -15.50
N ILE A 228 17.20 -29.08 -14.67
CA ILE A 228 17.28 -28.98 -13.21
C ILE A 228 18.40 -29.88 -12.70
N PHE A 229 19.31 -29.31 -11.92
CA PHE A 229 20.27 -30.06 -11.12
C PHE A 229 19.74 -30.17 -9.69
N ASP A 230 19.03 -31.27 -9.43
CA ASP A 230 18.36 -31.46 -8.15
C ASP A 230 19.25 -32.19 -7.14
N MET A 231 19.90 -31.41 -6.29
CA MET A 231 20.84 -31.93 -5.28
C MET A 231 20.14 -32.64 -4.10
N HIS A 232 18.86 -32.34 -3.86
CA HIS A 232 18.14 -32.80 -2.66
C HIS A 232 16.83 -33.55 -2.99
N ASN A 233 16.58 -33.82 -4.26
CA ASN A 233 15.37 -34.47 -4.76
C ASN A 233 14.09 -33.70 -4.35
N GLU A 234 14.13 -32.38 -4.54
CA GLU A 234 13.07 -31.45 -4.22
C GLU A 234 12.15 -31.11 -5.41
N TYR A 235 12.48 -31.43 -6.65
CA TYR A 235 11.78 -30.92 -7.84
C TYR A 235 11.14 -32.01 -8.71
#